data_AF-A0A1G2KGA7-F1
#
_entry.id   AF-A0A1G2KGA7-F1
#
_cell.length_a   1.000
_cell.length_b   1.000
_cell.length_c   1.000
_cell.angle_alpha   90.00
_cell.angle_beta   90.00
_cell.angle_gamma   90.00
#
_symmetry.space_group_name_H-M   'P 1'
#
loop_
_entity.id
_entity.type
_entity.pdbx_description
1 polymer ?
#
loop_
_entity_poly.entity_id
_entity_poly.type
_entity_poly.pdbx_seq_one_letter_code
_entity_poly.pdbx_strand_id
1 'polypeptide(L)'
;MNMVSRDSYLWTQHSRMKMRQYRLTESRVKRIIRHPARVEEGILEGAIAAMQPAEGKKYSEIWTMYVLSKTKDKSKNIKIITAWRYPGKSPERDPIPAEILREIRSII
;
A
#
# COMPACT_ATOMS: atom_id res chain seq x y z
N MET A 1 29.73 7.00 1.40
CA MET A 1 28.58 7.56 2.15
C MET A 1 27.34 7.42 1.26
N ASN A 2 26.62 6.30 1.32
CA ASN A 2 25.44 6.09 0.49
C ASN A 2 24.23 6.74 1.17
N MET A 3 23.71 7.82 0.59
CA MET A 3 22.41 8.40 0.95
C MET A 3 21.33 7.37 0.60
N VAL A 4 20.96 6.54 1.57
CA VAL A 4 19.73 5.75 1.51
C VAL A 4 18.58 6.76 1.38
N SER A 5 17.88 6.76 0.24
CA SER A 5 16.69 7.58 0.05
C SER A 5 15.71 7.26 1.18
N ARG A 6 15.36 8.24 2.02
CA ARG A 6 14.23 8.08 2.93
C ARG A 6 12.97 8.06 2.08
N ASP A 7 12.40 6.88 1.85
CA ASP A 7 11.12 6.76 1.15
C ASP A 7 10.09 7.60 1.89
N SER A 8 9.66 8.70 1.27
CA SER A 8 8.73 9.62 1.92
C SER A 8 7.31 9.14 1.61
N TYR A 9 6.66 8.61 2.65
CA TYR A 9 5.26 8.21 2.61
C TYR A 9 4.39 9.45 2.76
N LEU A 10 3.55 9.72 1.76
CA LEU A 10 2.59 10.81 1.78
C LEU A 10 1.20 10.25 2.09
N TRP A 11 0.57 10.72 3.17
CA TRP A 11 -0.73 10.24 3.60
C TRP A 11 -1.82 11.23 3.24
N THR A 12 -2.84 10.78 2.52
CA THR A 12 -4.05 11.58 2.30
C THR A 12 -4.86 11.72 3.60
N GLN A 13 -5.76 12.71 3.66
CA GLN A 13 -6.71 12.78 4.77
C GLN A 13 -7.61 11.54 4.82
N HIS A 14 -8.01 11.02 3.65
CA HIS A 14 -8.85 9.83 3.56
C HIS A 14 -8.16 8.59 4.13
N SER A 15 -6.88 8.35 3.82
CA SER A 15 -6.13 7.23 4.41
C SER A 15 -6.03 7.34 5.92
N ARG A 16 -5.75 8.53 6.46
CA ARG A 16 -5.69 8.75 7.92
C ARG A 16 -7.03 8.48 8.60
N MET A 17 -8.12 8.96 8.01
CA MET A 17 -9.48 8.71 8.51
C MET A 17 -9.80 7.20 8.55
N LYS A 18 -9.51 6.47 7.46
CA LYS A 18 -9.78 5.04 7.38
C LYS A 18 -8.88 4.23 8.31
N MET A 19 -7.61 4.60 8.44
CA MET A 19 -6.72 4.01 9.44
C MET A 19 -7.27 4.15 10.86
N ARG A 20 -7.78 5.33 11.23
CA ARG A 20 -8.45 5.53 12.53
C ARG A 20 -9.68 4.64 12.68
N GLN A 21 -10.52 4.57 11.65
CA GLN A 21 -11.72 3.72 11.63
C GLN A 21 -11.39 2.24 11.90
N TYR A 22 -10.33 1.71 11.28
CA TYR A 22 -9.93 0.31 11.38
C TYR A 22 -8.81 0.03 12.39
N ARG A 23 -8.43 1.03 13.18
CA ARG A 23 -7.33 0.98 14.17
C ARG A 23 -6.01 0.47 13.56
N LEU A 24 -5.67 0.98 12.39
CA LEU A 24 -4.43 0.64 11.67
C LEU A 24 -3.34 1.66 11.97
N THR A 25 -2.13 1.18 12.21
CA THR A 25 -0.94 2.03 12.39
C THR A 25 -0.26 2.28 11.04
N GLU A 26 0.52 3.37 10.93
CA GLU A 26 1.36 3.60 9.76
C GLU A 26 2.34 2.46 9.52
N SER A 27 2.93 1.90 10.59
CA SER A 27 3.85 0.77 10.50
C SER A 27 3.19 -0.46 9.87
N ARG A 28 1.92 -0.73 10.21
CA ARG A 28 1.16 -1.84 9.62
C ARG A 28 0.94 -1.64 8.12
N VAL A 29 0.56 -0.44 7.70
CA VAL A 29 0.37 -0.10 6.28
C VAL A 29 1.69 -0.16 5.51
N LYS A 30 2.77 0.41 6.06
CA LYS A 30 4.11 0.33 5.46
C LYS A 30 4.58 -1.13 5.31
N ARG A 31 4.29 -2.02 6.28
CA ARG A 31 4.61 -3.45 6.17
C ARG A 31 3.88 -4.13 5.01
N ILE A 32 2.61 -3.77 4.78
CA ILE A 32 1.83 -4.32 3.65
C ILE A 32 2.45 -3.90 2.31
N ILE A 33 2.90 -2.65 2.21
CA ILE A 33 3.55 -2.14 0.99
C ILE A 33 4.88 -2.86 0.75
N ARG A 34 5.66 -3.09 1.82
CA ARG A 34 6.97 -3.74 1.71
C ARG A 34 6.91 -5.24 1.45
N HIS A 35 5.96 -5.92 2.05
CA HIS A 35 5.84 -7.37 2.03
C HIS A 35 4.40 -7.81 1.76
N PRO A 36 3.81 -7.43 0.62
CA PRO A 36 2.43 -7.80 0.33
C PRO A 36 2.31 -9.31 0.16
N ALA A 37 1.22 -9.88 0.65
CA ALA A 37 0.82 -11.25 0.31
C ALA A 37 0.13 -11.30 -1.06
N ARG A 38 -0.54 -10.21 -1.45
CA ARG A 38 -1.20 -10.04 -2.75
C ARG A 38 -1.13 -8.57 -3.19
N VAL A 39 -0.95 -8.37 -4.49
CA VAL A 39 -0.92 -7.06 -5.16
C VAL A 39 -1.83 -7.10 -6.39
N GLU A 40 -2.75 -6.16 -6.48
CA GLU A 40 -3.77 -6.05 -7.52
C GLU A 40 -3.85 -4.62 -8.04
N GLU A 41 -4.37 -4.45 -9.25
CA GLU A 41 -4.69 -3.11 -9.76
C GLU A 41 -5.73 -2.43 -8.86
N GLY A 42 -5.45 -1.16 -8.54
CA GLY A 42 -6.36 -0.34 -7.77
C GLY A 42 -7.60 0.03 -8.59
N ILE A 43 -8.69 0.36 -7.90
CA ILE A 43 -9.91 0.88 -8.55
C ILE A 43 -9.64 2.22 -9.24
N LEU A 44 -8.70 2.99 -8.70
CA LEU A 44 -8.21 4.20 -9.34
C LEU A 44 -7.13 3.83 -10.35
N GLU A 45 -7.24 4.37 -11.56
CA GLU A 45 -6.23 4.19 -12.61
C GLU A 45 -4.82 4.52 -12.11
N GLY A 46 -3.87 3.62 -12.37
CA GLY A 46 -2.47 3.75 -11.93
C GLY A 46 -2.24 3.55 -10.43
N ALA A 47 -3.28 3.20 -9.66
CA ALA A 47 -3.13 2.85 -8.25
C ALA A 47 -2.80 1.37 -8.06
N ILE A 48 -2.09 1.10 -6.97
CA ILE A 48 -1.69 -0.23 -6.54
C ILE A 48 -2.47 -0.57 -5.28
N ALA A 49 -3.18 -1.70 -5.29
CA ALA A 49 -3.80 -2.27 -4.10
C ALA A 49 -2.93 -3.42 -3.58
N ALA A 50 -2.52 -3.34 -2.32
CA ALA A 50 -1.68 -4.34 -1.67
C ALA A 50 -2.32 -4.79 -0.37
N MET A 51 -2.14 -6.06 -0.02
CA MET A 51 -2.76 -6.61 1.19
C MET A 51 -1.89 -7.65 1.92
N GLN A 52 -2.16 -7.80 3.22
CA GLN A 52 -1.70 -8.93 4.02
C GLN A 52 -2.86 -9.51 4.85
N PRO A 53 -2.89 -10.83 5.10
CA PRO A 53 -3.77 -11.41 6.10
C PRO A 53 -3.55 -10.73 7.45
N ALA A 54 -4.63 -10.55 8.19
CA ALA A 54 -4.60 -10.03 9.53
C ALA A 54 -4.80 -11.16 10.53
N GLU A 55 -3.92 -11.21 11.52
CA GLU A 55 -4.01 -12.15 12.64
C GLU A 55 -5.20 -11.79 13.53
N GLY A 56 -5.96 -12.80 13.95
CA GLY A 56 -7.14 -12.63 14.80
C GLY A 56 -8.03 -13.88 14.84
N LYS A 57 -9.04 -13.87 15.72
CA LYS A 57 -9.99 -15.00 15.89
C LYS A 57 -10.78 -15.33 14.62
N LYS A 58 -11.01 -14.32 13.76
CA LYS A 58 -11.67 -14.48 12.46
C LYS A 58 -10.73 -13.99 11.38
N TYR A 59 -10.64 -14.74 10.29
CA TYR A 59 -9.84 -14.36 9.14
C TYR A 59 -10.32 -13.01 8.58
N SER A 60 -9.37 -12.11 8.35
CA SER A 60 -9.61 -10.83 7.69
C SER A 60 -8.35 -10.42 6.94
N GLU A 61 -8.51 -9.57 5.94
CA GLU A 61 -7.40 -9.00 5.19
C GLU A 61 -7.27 -7.51 5.52
N ILE A 62 -6.05 -7.01 5.61
CA ILE A 62 -5.80 -5.57 5.66
C ILE A 62 -5.25 -5.16 4.31
N TRP A 63 -5.93 -4.21 3.71
CA TRP A 63 -5.66 -3.66 2.39
C TRP A 63 -5.16 -2.22 2.50
N THR A 64 -4.33 -1.82 1.56
CA THR A 64 -3.97 -0.42 1.32
C THR A 64 -3.89 -0.15 -0.16
N MET A 65 -4.32 1.03 -0.58
CA MET A 65 -4.21 1.50 -1.95
C MET A 65 -3.33 2.74 -1.99
N TYR A 66 -2.37 2.77 -2.92
CA TYR A 66 -1.40 3.85 -3.07
C TYR A 66 -1.02 4.08 -4.53
N VAL A 67 -0.42 5.22 -4.81
CA VAL A 67 0.17 5.54 -6.11
C VAL A 67 1.64 5.89 -5.94
N LEU A 68 2.43 5.57 -6.96
CA LEU A 68 3.82 6.02 -7.06
C LEU A 68 3.83 7.42 -7.66
N SER A 69 4.30 8.40 -6.88
CA SER A 69 4.41 9.79 -7.33
C SER A 69 5.88 10.11 -7.61
N LYS A 70 6.16 10.63 -8.81
CA LYS A 70 7.44 11.30 -9.10
C LYS A 70 7.34 12.73 -8.59
N THR A 71 8.28 13.15 -7.74
CA THR A 71 8.42 14.59 -7.43
C THR A 71 9.23 15.29 -8.52
N LYS A 72 9.19 16.63 -8.52
CA LYS A 72 10.05 17.46 -9.38
C LYS A 72 11.54 17.15 -9.19
N ASP A 73 11.93 16.72 -8.00
CA ASP A 73 13.32 16.40 -7.64
C ASP A 73 13.72 14.95 -7.99
N LYS A 74 12.91 14.26 -8.81
CA LYS A 74 13.07 12.84 -9.19
C LYS A 74 13.02 11.86 -8.02
N SER A 75 12.69 12.30 -6.80
CA SER A 75 12.45 11.40 -5.68
C SER A 75 11.12 10.68 -5.88
N LYS A 76 11.14 9.36 -5.70
CA LYS A 76 9.94 8.52 -5.78
C LYS A 76 9.27 8.50 -4.41
N ASN A 77 8.04 8.99 -4.36
CA ASN A 77 7.23 9.02 -3.15
C ASN A 77 6.06 8.06 -3.25
N ILE A 78 5.67 7.48 -2.12
CA ILE A 78 4.51 6.60 -2.04
C ILE A 78 3.35 7.38 -1.44
N LYS A 79 2.33 7.68 -2.24
CA LYS A 79 1.14 8.41 -1.78
C LYS A 79 0.04 7.42 -1.42
N ILE A 80 -0.28 7.32 -0.14
CA ILE A 80 -1.31 6.43 0.41
C ILE A 80 -2.69 7.08 0.26
N ILE A 81 -3.55 6.44 -0.52
CA ILE A 81 -4.91 6.90 -0.82
C ILE A 81 -5.89 6.39 0.23
N THR A 82 -5.82 5.11 0.59
CA THR A 82 -6.71 4.51 1.59
C THR A 82 -6.10 3.26 2.23
N ALA A 83 -6.66 2.85 3.36
CA ALA A 83 -6.34 1.58 4.03
C ALA A 83 -7.59 1.05 4.72
N TRP A 84 -7.91 -0.23 4.58
CA TRP A 84 -9.13 -0.80 5.14
C TRP A 84 -8.94 -2.24 5.58
N ARG A 85 -9.87 -2.73 6.41
CA ARG A 85 -9.98 -4.14 6.78
C ARG A 85 -11.15 -4.75 6.03
N TYR A 86 -10.91 -5.87 5.34
CA TYR A 86 -11.94 -6.68 4.71
C TYR A 86 -12.25 -7.90 5.58
N PRO A 87 -13.52 -8.16 5.95
CA PRO A 87 -13.88 -9.35 6.71
C PRO A 87 -13.88 -10.59 5.78
N GLY A 88 -13.06 -11.59 6.08
CA GLY A 88 -12.88 -12.76 5.21
C GLY A 88 -11.82 -12.57 4.12
N LYS A 89 -11.86 -13.44 3.10
CA LYS A 89 -11.01 -13.38 1.89
C LYS A 89 -11.71 -12.50 0.85
N SER A 90 -11.06 -11.46 0.35
CA SER A 90 -11.65 -10.64 -0.71
C SER A 90 -11.70 -11.42 -2.03
N PRO A 91 -12.63 -11.08 -2.93
CA PRO A 91 -12.58 -11.54 -4.31
C PRO A 91 -11.22 -11.22 -4.94
N GLU A 92 -10.75 -12.10 -5.84
CA GLU A 92 -9.53 -11.90 -6.61
C GLU A 92 -9.81 -10.96 -7.79
N ARG A 93 -8.84 -10.10 -8.10
CA ARG A 93 -8.88 -9.15 -9.22
C ARG A 93 -7.61 -9.26 -10.07
N ASP A 94 -7.51 -8.39 -11.07
CA ASP A 94 -6.39 -8.37 -12.00
C ASP A 94 -5.05 -8.14 -11.27
N PRO A 95 -4.07 -9.05 -11.44
CA PRO A 95 -2.75 -8.92 -10.84
C PRO A 95 -1.98 -7.78 -11.49
N ILE A 96 -1.16 -7.07 -10.70
CA ILE A 96 -0.33 -6.00 -11.23
C ILE A 96 0.81 -6.53 -12.12
N PRO A 97 1.07 -5.90 -13.28
CA PRO A 97 2.22 -6.24 -14.14
C PRO A 97 3.56 -6.26 -13.41
N ALA A 98 4.41 -7.24 -13.75
CA ALA A 98 5.69 -7.49 -13.08
C ALA A 98 6.71 -6.33 -13.16
N GLU A 99 6.58 -5.45 -14.16
CA GLU A 99 7.39 -4.24 -14.29
C GLU A 99 7.09 -3.23 -13.17
N ILE A 100 5.80 -3.00 -12.89
CA ILE A 100 5.36 -2.10 -11.81
C ILE A 100 5.82 -2.65 -10.46
N LEU A 101 5.75 -3.97 -10.26
CA LEU A 101 6.28 -4.61 -9.04
C LEU A 101 7.80 -4.40 -8.86
N ARG A 102 8.57 -4.42 -9.95
CA ARG A 102 10.01 -4.10 -9.92
C ARG A 102 10.23 -2.63 -9.56
N GLU A 103 9.43 -1.73 -10.12
CA GLU A 103 9.50 -0.31 -9.79
C GLU A 103 9.21 -0.08 -8.30
N ILE A 104 8.15 -0.68 -7.74
CA ILE A 104 7.83 -0.57 -6.31
C ILE A 104 9.04 -1.00 -5.48
N ARG A 105 9.62 -2.19 -5.76
CA ARG A 105 10.79 -2.71 -5.03
C ARG A 105 12.02 -1.83 -5.09
N SER A 106 12.17 -0.98 -6.11
CA SER A 106 13.27 -0.02 -6.20
C SER A 106 13.09 1.20 -5.29
N ILE A 107 11.90 1.38 -4.69
CA ILE A 107 11.48 2.55 -3.90
C ILE A 107 11.41 2.23 -2.41
N ILE A 108 11.52 0.97 -1.97
CA ILE A 108 11.23 0.55 -0.58
C ILE A 108 12.35 -0.28 0.04
#